data_AF-A0A551YSL2-F1
#
_entry.id   AF-A0A551YSL2-F1
#
_cell.length_a   1.000
_cell.length_b   1.000
_cell.length_c   1.000
_cell.angle_alpha   90.00
_cell.angle_beta   90.00
_cell.angle_gamma   90.00
#
_symmetry.space_group_name_H-M   'P 1'
#
loop_
_entity.id
_entity.type
_entity.pdbx_description
1 polymer ?
#
loop_
_entity_poly.entity_id
_entity_poly.type
_entity_poly.pdbx_seq_one_letter_code
_entity_poly.pdbx_strand_id
1 'polypeptide(L)'
;MSSLVLKQHIEVTPGVCGGKPRIAGHRIKVQDIVIWHERMAMCPDEIVYNYPTITLADVYAALAYYHDHREEIRQDIESSENFAKQLQGDKPSLVEKLLKGNNGQ
;
A
#
# COMPACT_ATOMS: atom_id res chain seq x y z
N MET A 1 -2.24 -13.25 -23.86
CA MET A 1 -2.07 -11.82 -24.23
C MET A 1 -2.22 -10.86 -23.03
N SER A 2 -2.24 -11.35 -21.78
CA SER A 2 -2.53 -10.53 -20.58
C SER A 2 -1.37 -9.67 -20.08
N SER A 3 -0.12 -10.01 -20.42
CA SER A 3 1.09 -9.36 -19.89
C SER A 3 1.28 -7.90 -20.33
N LEU A 4 0.80 -7.51 -21.52
CA LEU A 4 0.98 -6.14 -22.04
C LEU A 4 0.06 -5.13 -21.34
N VAL A 5 -1.19 -5.51 -21.05
CA VAL A 5 -2.16 -4.65 -20.36
C VAL A 5 -1.68 -4.38 -18.93
N LEU A 6 -1.26 -5.43 -18.21
CA LEU A 6 -0.74 -5.26 -16.85
C LEU A 6 0.48 -4.32 -16.79
N LYS A 7 1.39 -4.40 -17.77
CA LYS A 7 2.58 -3.53 -17.83
C LYS A 7 2.27 -2.06 -18.07
N GLN A 8 1.10 -1.73 -18.62
CA GLN A 8 0.67 -0.33 -18.80
C GLN A 8 0.13 0.26 -17.50
N HIS A 9 -0.47 -0.57 -16.66
CA HIS A 9 -1.15 -0.14 -15.44
C HIS A 9 -0.31 -0.34 -14.17
N ILE A 10 0.64 -1.27 -14.16
CA ILE A 10 1.44 -1.64 -12.98
C ILE A 10 2.92 -1.41 -13.25
N GLU A 11 3.55 -0.60 -12.39
CA GLU A 11 4.97 -0.32 -12.40
C GLU A 11 5.65 -0.90 -11.15
N VAL A 12 6.85 -1.45 -11.36
CA VAL A 12 7.76 -1.86 -10.30
C VAL A 12 9.07 -1.09 -10.52
N THR A 13 9.42 -0.21 -9.59
CA THR A 13 10.63 0.62 -9.71
C THR A 13 11.43 0.55 -8.42
N PRO A 14 12.68 0.07 -8.45
CA PRO A 14 13.56 0.09 -7.28
C PRO A 14 13.63 1.50 -6.66
N GLY A 15 13.52 1.60 -5.35
CA GLY A 15 13.56 2.87 -4.61
C GLY A 15 12.25 3.67 -4.58
N VAL A 16 11.23 3.32 -5.37
CA VAL A 16 9.89 3.92 -5.28
C VAL A 16 8.96 2.95 -4.55
N CYS A 17 8.28 3.42 -3.51
CA CYS A 17 7.39 2.59 -2.68
C CYS A 17 8.08 1.31 -2.14
N GLY A 18 9.39 1.37 -1.90
CA GLY A 18 10.19 0.23 -1.45
C GLY A 18 10.41 -0.84 -2.52
N GLY A 19 10.23 -0.52 -3.81
CA GLY A 19 10.30 -1.50 -4.90
C GLY A 19 9.02 -2.33 -5.06
N LYS A 20 7.95 -2.00 -4.33
CA LYS A 20 6.67 -2.72 -4.41
C LYS A 20 5.89 -2.34 -5.67
N PRO A 21 5.09 -3.28 -6.23
CA PRO A 21 4.24 -3.01 -7.38
C PRO A 21 3.20 -1.93 -7.05
N ARG A 22 3.03 -0.97 -7.98
CA ARG A 22 2.14 0.18 -7.82
C ARG A 22 1.43 0.50 -9.12
N ILE A 23 0.33 1.24 -9.03
CA ILE A 23 -0.33 1.81 -10.22
C ILE A 23 0.63 2.77 -10.93
N ALA A 24 0.74 2.66 -12.25
CA ALA A 24 1.59 3.49 -13.08
C ALA A 24 1.27 4.99 -12.87
N GLY A 25 2.30 5.81 -12.74
CA GLY A 25 2.14 7.24 -12.45
C GLY A 25 1.65 7.61 -11.05
N HIS A 26 1.39 6.62 -10.18
CA HIS A 26 0.85 6.84 -8.84
C HIS A 26 1.74 6.23 -7.76
N ARG A 27 1.54 6.67 -6.50
CA ARG A 27 2.14 6.04 -5.31
C ARG A 27 1.17 5.12 -4.56
N ILE A 28 0.13 4.65 -5.25
CA ILE A 28 -0.84 3.67 -4.74
C ILE A 28 -0.32 2.28 -5.09
N LYS A 29 0.02 1.48 -4.08
CA LYS A 29 0.57 0.14 -4.29
C LYS A 29 -0.55 -0.86 -4.60
N VAL A 30 -0.21 -1.96 -5.25
CA VAL A 30 -1.15 -3.07 -5.47
C VAL A 30 -1.70 -3.60 -4.15
N GLN A 31 -0.85 -3.73 -3.12
CA GLN A 31 -1.29 -4.13 -1.78
C GLN A 31 -2.37 -3.20 -1.18
N ASP A 32 -2.36 -1.90 -1.50
CA ASP A 32 -3.33 -0.95 -0.95
C ASP A 32 -4.71 -1.22 -1.58
N ILE A 33 -4.76 -1.44 -2.90
CA ILE A 33 -5.98 -1.85 -3.64
C ILE A 33 -6.53 -3.17 -3.08
N VAL A 34 -5.66 -4.16 -2.84
CA VAL A 34 -6.05 -5.46 -2.28
C VAL A 34 -6.63 -5.31 -0.87
N ILE A 35 -6.03 -4.49 -0.02
CA ILE A 35 -6.55 -4.23 1.33
C ILE A 35 -7.92 -3.57 1.27
N TRP A 36 -8.11 -2.56 0.43
CA TRP A 36 -9.41 -1.90 0.27
C TRP A 36 -10.50 -2.87 -0.23
N HIS A 37 -10.16 -3.69 -1.22
CA HIS A 37 -11.10 -4.64 -1.80
C HIS A 37 -11.41 -5.82 -0.86
N GLU A 38 -10.38 -6.54 -0.38
CA GLU A 38 -10.58 -7.79 0.38
C GLU A 38 -10.92 -7.54 1.86
N ARG A 39 -10.33 -6.52 2.50
CA ARG A 39 -10.47 -6.31 3.95
C ARG A 39 -11.49 -5.24 4.31
N MET A 40 -11.63 -4.22 3.49
CA MET A 40 -12.63 -3.15 3.69
C MET A 40 -13.90 -3.39 2.87
N ALA A 41 -13.95 -4.47 2.08
CA ALA A 41 -15.09 -4.86 1.23
C ALA A 41 -15.53 -3.76 0.25
N MET A 42 -14.61 -2.87 -0.14
CA MET A 42 -14.90 -1.80 -1.10
C MET A 42 -14.96 -2.39 -2.50
N CYS A 43 -16.00 -2.08 -3.26
CA CYS A 43 -16.06 -2.47 -4.66
C CYS A 43 -15.10 -1.61 -5.52
N PRO A 44 -14.69 -2.07 -6.70
CA PRO A 44 -13.81 -1.30 -7.58
C PRO A 44 -14.29 0.12 -7.90
N ASP A 45 -15.59 0.32 -8.09
CA ASP A 45 -16.19 1.65 -8.31
C ASP A 45 -16.04 2.56 -7.09
N GLU A 46 -16.22 2.03 -5.86
CA GLU A 46 -15.99 2.79 -4.62
C GLU A 46 -14.52 3.17 -4.44
N ILE A 47 -13.60 2.29 -4.85
CA ILE A 47 -12.16 2.60 -4.81
C ILE A 47 -11.86 3.77 -5.74
N VAL A 48 -12.36 3.76 -6.98
CA VAL A 48 -12.18 4.88 -7.92
C VAL A 48 -12.87 6.15 -7.43
N TYR A 49 -14.06 6.04 -6.84
CA TYR A 49 -14.76 7.19 -6.26
C TYR A 49 -13.93 7.88 -5.16
N ASN A 50 -13.29 7.10 -4.29
CA ASN A 50 -12.43 7.64 -3.22
C ASN A 50 -11.05 8.09 -3.72
N TYR A 51 -10.56 7.51 -4.81
CA TYR A 51 -9.27 7.81 -5.42
C TYR A 51 -9.46 8.17 -6.91
N PRO A 52 -10.00 9.36 -7.22
CA PRO A 52 -10.41 9.71 -8.59
C PRO A 52 -9.24 9.90 -9.56
N THR A 53 -7.99 9.83 -9.10
CA THR A 53 -6.80 9.91 -9.95
C THR A 53 -6.49 8.59 -10.65
N ILE A 54 -6.99 7.46 -10.12
CA ILE A 54 -6.83 6.14 -10.74
C ILE A 54 -8.10 5.73 -11.47
N THR A 55 -7.95 4.88 -12.47
CA THR A 55 -9.06 4.40 -13.30
C THR A 55 -9.53 3.02 -12.85
N LEU A 56 -10.72 2.64 -13.29
CA LEU A 56 -11.24 1.28 -13.05
C LEU A 56 -10.34 0.20 -13.68
N ALA A 57 -9.70 0.52 -14.81
CA ALA A 57 -8.72 -0.36 -15.45
C ALA A 57 -7.49 -0.59 -14.55
N ASP A 58 -7.00 0.46 -13.88
CA ASP A 58 -5.89 0.36 -12.94
C ASP A 58 -6.24 -0.55 -11.75
N VAL A 59 -7.45 -0.41 -11.20
CA VAL A 59 -7.94 -1.24 -10.09
C VAL A 59 -8.00 -2.71 -10.50
N TYR A 60 -8.62 -3.02 -11.65
CA TYR A 60 -8.69 -4.40 -12.12
C TYR A 60 -7.32 -4.97 -12.51
N ALA A 61 -6.43 -4.16 -13.08
CA ALA A 61 -5.06 -4.57 -13.35
C ALA A 61 -4.31 -4.91 -12.05
N ALA A 62 -4.48 -4.13 -10.99
CA ALA A 62 -3.89 -4.43 -9.69
C ALA A 62 -4.43 -5.72 -9.08
N LEU A 63 -5.74 -5.94 -9.14
CA LEU A 63 -6.37 -7.19 -8.65
C LEU A 63 -5.89 -8.40 -9.46
N ALA A 64 -5.80 -8.29 -10.78
CA ALA A 64 -5.25 -9.35 -11.63
C ALA A 64 -3.77 -9.63 -11.31
N TYR A 65 -2.94 -8.58 -11.18
CA TYR A 65 -1.54 -8.72 -10.77
C TYR A 65 -1.42 -9.42 -9.40
N TYR A 66 -2.29 -9.06 -8.46
CA TYR A 66 -2.33 -9.69 -7.14
C TYR A 66 -2.64 -11.18 -7.24
N HIS A 67 -3.62 -11.59 -8.04
CA HIS A 67 -3.94 -13.01 -8.17
C HIS A 67 -2.79 -13.82 -8.79
N ASP A 68 -1.99 -13.23 -9.68
CA ASP A 68 -0.79 -13.86 -10.22
C ASP A 68 0.38 -13.92 -9.21
N HIS A 69 0.44 -13.00 -8.23
CA HIS A 69 1.55 -12.86 -7.25
C HIS A 69 1.06 -12.93 -5.79
N ARG A 70 0.01 -13.73 -5.55
CA ARG A 70 -0.81 -13.65 -4.33
C ARG A 70 -0.02 -13.85 -3.04
N GLU A 71 0.85 -14.85 -3.03
CA GLU A 71 1.62 -15.21 -1.83
C GLU A 71 2.68 -14.17 -1.49
N GLU A 72 3.39 -13.65 -2.50
CA GLU A 72 4.38 -12.58 -2.33
C GLU A 72 3.72 -11.32 -1.75
N ILE A 73 2.60 -10.88 -2.33
CA ILE A 73 1.90 -9.67 -1.88
C ILE A 73 1.30 -9.85 -0.49
N ARG A 74 0.77 -11.04 -0.15
CA ARG A 74 0.27 -11.31 1.21
C ARG A 74 1.39 -11.25 2.24
N GLN A 75 2.54 -11.86 1.96
CA GLN A 75 3.71 -11.79 2.84
C GLN A 75 4.18 -10.35 3.01
N ASP A 76 4.14 -9.55 1.95
CA ASP A 76 4.47 -8.13 1.97
C ASP A 76 3.53 -7.30 2.84
N ILE A 77 2.23 -7.60 2.80
CA ILE A 77 1.21 -6.97 3.64
C ILE A 77 1.48 -7.31 5.11
N GLU A 78 1.63 -8.59 5.44
CA GLU A 78 1.90 -9.05 6.80
C GLU A 78 3.20 -8.48 7.36
N SER A 79 4.28 -8.49 6.57
CA SER A 79 5.57 -7.91 6.96
C SER A 79 5.46 -6.42 7.23
N SER A 80 4.70 -5.68 6.40
CA SER A 80 4.48 -4.25 6.59
C SER A 80 3.71 -3.96 7.89
N GLU A 81 2.70 -4.78 8.21
CA GLU A 81 1.92 -4.66 9.44
C GLU A 81 2.74 -4.99 10.69
N ASN A 82 3.53 -6.06 10.63
CA ASN A 82 4.41 -6.45 11.73
C ASN A 82 5.45 -5.38 12.02
N PHE A 83 6.05 -4.81 10.97
CA PHE A 83 6.95 -3.68 11.11
C PHE A 83 6.26 -2.46 11.73
N ALA A 84 5.05 -2.13 11.29
CA ALA A 84 4.27 -1.02 11.88
C ALA A 84 3.97 -1.26 13.36
N LYS A 85 3.58 -2.48 13.76
CA LYS A 85 3.33 -2.86 15.17
C LYS A 85 4.59 -2.73 16.03
N GLN A 86 5.74 -3.20 15.54
CA GLN A 86 7.02 -3.08 16.24
C GLN A 86 7.38 -1.62 16.52
N LEU A 87 7.15 -0.72 15.55
CA LEU A 87 7.43 0.70 15.72
C LEU A 87 6.49 1.40 16.71
N GLN A 88 5.25 0.92 16.87
CA GLN A 88 4.29 1.47 17.83
C GLN A 88 4.62 1.07 19.28
N GLY A 89 5.24 -0.10 19.51
CA GLY A 89 5.53 -0.60 20.85
C GLY A 89 6.70 0.07 21.57
N ASP A 90 7.62 0.70 20.84
CA ASP A 90 8.98 0.97 21.36
C ASP A 90 9.40 2.46 21.45
N LYS A 91 8.48 3.43 21.35
CA LYS A 91 8.88 4.85 21.42
C LYS A 91 7.95 5.70 22.28
N PRO A 92 8.46 6.34 23.36
CA PRO A 92 7.73 7.45 23.96
C PRO A 92 7.52 8.52 22.89
N SER A 93 6.32 9.08 22.86
CA SER A 93 5.94 10.05 21.85
C SER A 93 6.93 11.23 21.83
N LEU A 94 7.07 11.88 20.68
CA LEU A 94 7.93 13.06 20.58
C LEU A 94 7.52 14.13 21.62
N VAL A 95 6.23 14.20 21.93
CA VAL A 95 5.64 15.05 22.99
C VAL A 95 6.14 14.63 24.38
N GLU A 96 6.13 13.34 24.73
CA GLU A 96 6.65 12.85 26.01
C GLU A 96 8.14 13.12 26.22
N LYS A 97 8.94 13.02 25.15
CA LYS A 97 10.38 13.37 25.21
C LYS A 97 10.59 14.87 25.46
N LEU A 98 9.78 15.72 24.85
CA LEU A 98 9.84 17.18 25.03
C LEU A 98 9.36 17.64 26.41
N LEU A 99 8.30 17.01 26.95
CA LEU A 99 7.79 17.33 28.29
C LEU A 99 8.78 16.95 29.41
N LYS A 100 9.53 15.85 29.24
CA LYS A 100 10.58 15.45 30.20
C LYS A 100 11.81 16.37 30.15
N GLY A 101 12.05 17.08 29.04
CA GLY A 101 13.17 18.02 28.89
C GLY A 101 12.90 19.41 29.48
N ASN A 102 11.65 19.85 29.53
CA ASN A 102 11.28 21.20 29.99
C ASN A 102 10.99 21.34 31.49
N ASN A 103 10.83 20.24 32.22
CA ASN A 103 10.54 20.26 33.67
C ASN A 103 11.81 20.13 34.55
N GLY A 104 12.99 20.35 33.97
CA GLY A 104 14.29 20.13 34.62
C GLY A 104 15.25 21.33 34.61
N GLN A 105 14.78 22.55 34.36
CA GLN A 105 15.55 23.78 34.55
C GLN A 105 14.79 24.79 35.39
#